data_AF-A0AAU8LBZ2-F1
#
_entry.id   AF-A0AAU8LBZ2-F1
#
_cell.length_a   1.000
_cell.length_b   1.000
_cell.length_c   1.000
_cell.angle_alpha   90.00
_cell.angle_beta   90.00
_cell.angle_gamma   90.00
#
_symmetry.space_group_name_H-M   'P 1'
#
loop_
_entity.id
_entity.type
_entity.pdbx_description
1 polymer ?
#
loop_
_entity_poly.entity_id
_entity_poly.type
_entity_poly.pdbx_seq_one_letter_code
_entity_poly.pdbx_strand_id
1 'polypeptide(L)'
;MIKTARFTRMKTFPAHQRGMVLLVSLVFLLLLTLLGISSMQNATLQEKMAGSVTVRNLSFQKSEAVLRLGEAAIANLAVAPCTSPATCAPPVESTVLTAAGRNAASGVTWIAAGGGFYGVQNLGTPGAELFKCTVPSRVTLYRVTAVSIQGPSRTVLESIYATNC
;
A
#
# COMPACT_ATOMS: atom_id res chain seq x y z
N MET A 1 -26.49 -92.27 22.28
CA MET A 1 -25.41 -91.29 22.58
C MET A 1 -25.72 -89.98 21.87
N ILE A 2 -26.22 -88.96 22.57
CA ILE A 2 -26.43 -87.60 22.02
C ILE A 2 -25.82 -86.62 23.01
N LYS A 3 -24.69 -85.98 22.65
CA LYS A 3 -24.03 -84.95 23.46
C LYS A 3 -24.58 -83.59 23.04
N THR A 4 -25.29 -82.93 23.96
CA THR A 4 -25.72 -81.53 23.88
C THR A 4 -24.52 -80.59 23.94
N ALA A 5 -24.28 -79.82 22.87
CA ALA A 5 -23.33 -78.72 22.87
C ALA A 5 -23.95 -77.50 23.59
N ARG A 6 -23.33 -77.07 24.71
CA ARG A 6 -23.72 -75.84 25.41
C ARG A 6 -23.11 -74.64 24.71
N PHE A 7 -23.95 -73.69 24.30
CA PHE A 7 -23.56 -72.38 23.79
C PHE A 7 -22.85 -71.57 24.91
N THR A 8 -21.59 -71.24 24.70
CA THR A 8 -20.81 -70.35 25.55
C THR A 8 -21.38 -68.94 25.46
N ARG A 9 -21.88 -68.39 26.57
CA ARG A 9 -22.34 -66.99 26.67
C ARG A 9 -21.19 -66.05 26.30
N MET A 10 -21.43 -65.16 25.32
CA MET A 10 -20.66 -63.93 25.18
C MET A 10 -20.79 -63.13 26.48
N LYS A 11 -19.65 -62.76 27.09
CA LYS A 11 -19.60 -61.83 28.21
C LYS A 11 -20.01 -60.45 27.70
N THR A 12 -21.23 -60.02 27.99
CA THR A 12 -21.65 -58.63 27.80
C THR A 12 -20.93 -57.77 28.83
N PHE A 13 -20.19 -56.74 28.38
CA PHE A 13 -19.57 -55.78 29.28
C PHE A 13 -20.65 -55.05 30.09
N PRO A 14 -20.51 -54.91 31.43
CA PRO A 14 -21.45 -54.15 32.23
C PRO A 14 -21.27 -52.65 31.93
N ALA A 15 -22.16 -52.09 31.11
CA ALA A 15 -22.19 -50.67 30.82
C ALA A 15 -22.99 -49.93 31.90
N HIS A 16 -22.31 -49.55 32.99
CA HIS A 16 -22.81 -48.52 33.91
C HIS A 16 -21.92 -47.27 33.79
N GLN A 17 -22.01 -46.60 32.63
CA GLN A 17 -21.44 -45.27 32.45
C GLN A 17 -22.55 -44.24 32.68
N ARG A 18 -22.59 -43.64 33.87
CA ARG A 18 -23.46 -42.50 34.18
C ARG A 18 -22.58 -41.29 34.51
N GLY A 19 -22.62 -40.27 33.65
CA GLY A 19 -22.17 -38.90 33.97
C GLY A 19 -20.95 -38.37 33.21
N MET A 20 -19.89 -39.17 32.98
CA MET A 20 -18.61 -38.63 32.48
C MET A 20 -18.58 -38.33 30.97
N VAL A 21 -19.38 -39.03 30.16
CA VAL A 21 -19.40 -38.84 28.70
C VAL A 21 -19.76 -37.40 28.32
N LEU A 22 -20.71 -36.80 29.03
CA LEU A 22 -21.15 -35.43 28.76
C LEU A 22 -20.01 -34.42 29.06
N LEU A 23 -19.29 -34.58 30.16
CA LEU A 23 -18.13 -33.75 30.48
C LEU A 23 -17.02 -33.88 29.44
N VAL A 24 -16.66 -35.11 29.06
CA VAL A 24 -15.63 -35.36 28.05
C VAL A 24 -16.03 -34.73 26.71
N SER A 25 -17.30 -34.90 26.29
CA SER A 25 -17.81 -34.28 25.06
C SER A 25 -17.78 -32.75 25.10
N LEU A 26 -18.08 -32.13 26.24
CA LEU A 26 -18.04 -30.68 26.41
C LEU A 26 -16.59 -30.16 26.33
N VAL A 27 -15.64 -30.85 26.96
CA VAL A 27 -14.22 -30.48 26.91
C VAL A 27 -13.71 -30.58 25.48
N PHE A 28 -14.01 -31.67 24.76
CA PHE A 28 -13.64 -31.79 23.35
C PHE A 28 -14.27 -30.70 22.48
N LEU A 29 -15.56 -30.40 22.68
CA LEU A 29 -16.24 -29.32 21.97
C LEU A 29 -15.58 -27.97 22.24
N LEU A 30 -15.26 -27.66 23.51
CA LEU A 30 -14.54 -26.45 23.90
C LEU A 30 -13.17 -26.35 23.22
N LEU A 31 -12.42 -27.45 23.17
CA LEU A 31 -11.12 -27.47 22.50
C LEU A 31 -11.27 -27.20 21.00
N LEU A 32 -12.24 -27.84 20.35
CA LEU A 32 -12.50 -27.63 18.92
C LEU A 32 -12.94 -26.19 18.62
N THR A 33 -13.76 -25.56 19.47
CA THR A 33 -14.16 -24.17 19.28
C THR A 33 -12.99 -23.22 19.45
N LEU A 34 -12.13 -23.41 20.45
CA LEU A 34 -10.92 -22.60 20.65
C LEU A 34 -9.95 -22.72 19.47
N LEU A 35 -9.76 -23.93 18.93
CA LEU A 35 -8.96 -24.16 17.73
C LEU A 35 -9.57 -23.46 16.50
N GLY A 36 -10.90 -23.54 16.36
CA GLY A 36 -11.63 -22.84 15.30
C GLY A 36 -11.49 -21.32 15.38
N ILE A 37 -11.67 -20.74 16.57
CA ILE A 37 -11.52 -19.29 16.80
C ILE A 37 -10.08 -18.83 16.51
N SER A 38 -9.08 -19.57 16.99
CA SER A 38 -7.67 -19.25 16.72
C SER A 38 -7.35 -19.23 15.23
N SER A 39 -7.88 -20.21 14.47
CA SER A 39 -7.75 -20.25 13.01
C SER A 39 -8.40 -19.04 12.33
N MET A 40 -9.63 -18.68 12.74
CA MET A 40 -10.35 -17.52 12.18
C MET A 40 -9.66 -16.18 12.49
N GLN A 41 -9.09 -16.04 13.70
CA GLN A 41 -8.33 -14.85 14.07
C GLN A 41 -7.12 -14.65 13.16
N ASN A 42 -6.37 -15.74 12.89
CA ASN A 42 -5.24 -15.70 11.97
C ASN A 42 -5.67 -15.35 10.53
N ALA A 43 -6.76 -15.95 10.04
CA ALA A 43 -7.31 -15.63 8.71
C ALA A 43 -7.71 -14.14 8.61
N THR A 44 -8.35 -13.61 9.65
CA THR A 44 -8.74 -12.19 9.70
C THR A 44 -7.53 -11.25 9.68
N LEU A 45 -6.45 -11.61 10.38
CA LEU A 45 -5.21 -10.82 10.35
C LEU A 45 -4.55 -10.86 8.97
N GLN A 46 -4.52 -12.03 8.33
CA GLN A 46 -3.98 -12.18 6.97
C GLN A 46 -4.79 -11.37 5.96
N GLU A 47 -6.11 -11.37 6.06
CA GLU A 47 -6.98 -10.55 5.21
C GLU A 47 -6.71 -9.05 5.38
N LYS A 48 -6.58 -8.57 6.63
CA LYS A 48 -6.24 -7.16 6.91
C LYS A 48 -4.86 -6.78 6.37
N MET A 49 -3.86 -7.66 6.51
CA MET A 49 -2.52 -7.43 5.96
C MET A 49 -2.55 -7.40 4.42
N ALA A 50 -3.23 -8.36 3.79
CA ALA A 50 -3.39 -8.42 2.34
C ALA A 50 -4.12 -7.17 1.79
N GLY A 51 -5.18 -6.73 2.48
CA GLY A 51 -5.90 -5.50 2.16
C GLY A 51 -5.01 -4.26 2.27
N SER A 52 -4.25 -4.13 3.36
CA SER A 52 -3.33 -3.00 3.58
C SER A 52 -2.25 -2.91 2.50
N VAL A 53 -1.64 -4.03 2.13
CA VAL A 53 -0.65 -4.09 1.05
C VAL A 53 -1.27 -3.71 -0.29
N THR A 54 -2.47 -4.22 -0.59
CA THR A 54 -3.19 -3.90 -1.83
C THR A 54 -3.49 -2.42 -1.94
N VAL A 55 -4.01 -1.80 -0.87
CA VAL A 55 -4.31 -0.35 -0.84
C VAL A 55 -3.04 0.49 -1.03
N ARG A 56 -1.91 0.11 -0.41
CA ARG A 56 -0.62 0.80 -0.59
C ARG A 56 -0.10 0.67 -2.02
N ASN A 57 -0.19 -0.52 -2.62
CA ASN A 57 0.24 -0.76 -4.00
C ASN A 57 -0.61 0.04 -5.00
N LEU A 58 -1.93 0.09 -4.82
CA LEU A 58 -2.80 0.90 -5.66
C LEU A 58 -2.47 2.41 -5.54
N SER A 59 -2.24 2.90 -4.33
CA SER A 59 -1.78 4.28 -4.09
C SER A 59 -0.47 4.58 -4.82
N PHE A 60 0.48 3.63 -4.81
CA PHE A 60 1.77 3.76 -5.47
C PHE A 60 1.64 3.78 -7.00
N GLN A 61 0.94 2.79 -7.58
CA GLN A 61 0.72 2.72 -9.03
C GLN A 61 0.00 3.96 -9.55
N LYS A 62 -0.98 4.47 -8.78
CA LYS A 62 -1.66 5.72 -9.10
C LYS A 62 -0.69 6.90 -9.10
N SER A 63 0.16 7.00 -8.08
CA SER A 63 1.17 8.06 -8.01
C SER A 63 2.17 7.98 -9.17
N GLU A 64 2.59 6.78 -9.57
CA GLU A 64 3.48 6.57 -10.72
C GLU A 64 2.82 7.01 -12.04
N ALA A 65 1.54 6.68 -12.23
CA ALA A 65 0.78 7.13 -13.39
C ALA A 65 0.67 8.66 -13.44
N VAL A 66 0.38 9.29 -12.30
CA VAL A 66 0.32 10.76 -12.18
C VAL A 66 1.68 11.41 -12.39
N LEU A 67 2.75 10.79 -11.90
CA LEU A 67 4.12 11.26 -12.11
C LEU A 67 4.47 11.29 -13.60
N ARG A 68 4.17 10.21 -14.34
CA ARG A 68 4.38 10.16 -15.79
C ARG A 68 3.58 11.24 -16.54
N LEU A 69 2.36 11.53 -16.11
CA LEU A 69 1.57 12.64 -16.69
C LEU A 69 2.21 14.00 -16.41
N GLY A 70 2.75 14.20 -15.20
CA GLY A 70 3.49 15.41 -14.85
C GLY A 70 4.79 15.59 -15.64
N GLU A 71 5.53 14.49 -15.85
CA GLU A 71 6.74 14.49 -16.68
C GLU A 71 6.43 14.82 -18.15
N ALA A 72 5.38 14.23 -18.72
CA ALA A 72 4.94 14.54 -20.08
C ALA A 72 4.47 16.00 -20.25
N ALA A 73 3.98 16.62 -19.18
CA ALA A 73 3.54 18.01 -19.19
C ALA A 73 4.69 19.03 -19.21
N ILE A 74 5.91 18.65 -18.81
CA ILE A 74 7.08 19.56 -18.71
C ILE A 74 7.32 20.29 -20.03
N ALA A 75 7.22 19.58 -21.17
CA ALA A 75 7.48 20.16 -22.48
C ALA A 75 6.55 21.33 -22.86
N ASN A 76 5.36 21.38 -22.26
CA ASN A 76 4.33 22.38 -22.56
C ASN A 76 4.10 23.39 -21.42
N LEU A 77 4.85 23.28 -20.32
CA LEU A 77 4.61 24.06 -19.11
C LEU A 77 5.68 25.15 -18.92
N ALA A 78 5.24 26.42 -18.93
CA ALA A 78 6.11 27.56 -18.61
C ALA A 78 6.12 27.81 -17.09
N VAL A 79 7.07 27.20 -16.38
CA VAL A 79 7.28 27.41 -14.93
C VAL A 79 8.51 28.27 -14.70
N ALA A 80 8.35 29.40 -14.00
CA ALA A 80 9.46 30.25 -13.61
C ALA A 80 10.44 29.49 -12.69
N PRO A 81 11.76 29.68 -12.84
CA PRO A 81 12.74 29.05 -11.97
C PRO A 81 12.53 29.49 -10.52
N CYS A 82 12.73 28.57 -9.60
CA CYS A 82 12.74 28.89 -8.18
C CYS A 82 13.91 29.84 -7.88
N THR A 83 13.65 30.89 -7.10
CA THR A 83 14.62 31.97 -6.83
C THR A 83 15.15 31.96 -5.40
N SER A 84 14.54 31.16 -4.54
CA SER A 84 14.93 31.03 -3.14
C SER A 84 15.01 29.56 -2.72
N PRO A 85 15.84 29.21 -1.70
CA PRO A 85 15.88 27.86 -1.16
C PRO A 85 14.51 27.35 -0.70
N ALA A 86 13.64 28.22 -0.20
CA ALA A 86 12.28 27.86 0.21
C ALA A 86 11.41 27.40 -0.97
N THR A 87 11.50 28.08 -2.12
CA THR A 87 10.78 27.71 -3.35
C THR A 87 11.40 26.55 -4.11
N CYS A 88 12.68 26.26 -3.89
CA CYS A 88 13.38 25.11 -4.50
C CYS A 88 13.33 23.85 -3.61
N ALA A 89 12.96 23.98 -2.34
CA ALA A 89 12.79 22.86 -1.42
C ALA A 89 11.63 21.96 -1.90
N PRO A 90 11.67 20.65 -1.58
CA PRO A 90 10.53 19.77 -1.78
C PRO A 90 9.26 20.37 -1.18
N PRO A 91 8.13 20.37 -1.90
CA PRO A 91 6.91 21.02 -1.45
C PRO A 91 6.32 20.27 -0.25
N VAL A 92 6.35 20.89 0.91
CA VAL A 92 5.87 20.32 2.18
C VAL A 92 4.38 19.98 2.13
N GLU A 93 3.61 20.73 1.32
CA GLU A 93 2.18 20.54 1.17
C GLU A 93 1.81 19.23 0.46
N SER A 94 2.76 18.57 -0.21
CA SER A 94 2.54 17.25 -0.83
C SER A 94 1.99 16.20 0.17
N THR A 95 2.32 16.36 1.45
CA THR A 95 1.88 15.49 2.55
C THR A 95 0.44 15.76 3.02
N VAL A 96 -0.12 16.93 2.73
CA VAL A 96 -1.46 17.36 3.20
C VAL A 96 -2.40 17.76 2.08
N LEU A 97 -1.92 17.90 0.84
CA LEU A 97 -2.69 18.27 -0.34
C LEU A 97 -3.93 17.39 -0.54
N THR A 98 -5.08 18.01 -0.80
CA THR A 98 -6.35 17.33 -1.10
C THR A 98 -7.08 17.91 -2.30
N ALA A 99 -6.61 19.04 -2.85
CA ALA A 99 -7.22 19.73 -3.98
C ALA A 99 -6.14 20.33 -4.89
N ALA A 100 -6.49 20.53 -6.16
CA ALA A 100 -5.68 21.27 -7.10
C ALA A 100 -5.67 22.77 -6.76
N GLY A 101 -4.61 23.47 -7.16
CA GLY A 101 -4.45 24.89 -6.90
C GLY A 101 -3.01 25.31 -6.71
N ARG A 102 -2.79 26.62 -6.65
CA ARG A 102 -1.47 27.20 -6.40
C ARG A 102 -1.21 27.34 -4.91
N ASN A 103 -0.08 26.85 -4.44
CA ASN A 103 0.39 27.09 -3.09
C ASN A 103 1.30 28.32 -3.06
N ALA A 104 1.03 29.27 -2.16
CA ALA A 104 1.78 30.52 -2.06
C ALA A 104 3.19 30.33 -1.46
N ALA A 105 3.38 29.35 -0.57
CA ALA A 105 4.65 29.14 0.14
C ALA A 105 5.69 28.47 -0.76
N SER A 106 5.30 27.41 -1.48
CA SER A 106 6.20 26.69 -2.39
C SER A 106 6.23 27.31 -3.80
N GLY A 107 5.21 28.09 -4.16
CA GLY A 107 5.00 28.60 -5.52
C GLY A 107 4.50 27.53 -6.51
N VAL A 108 4.32 26.29 -6.07
CA VAL A 108 3.90 25.16 -6.91
C VAL A 108 2.43 25.25 -7.25
N THR A 109 2.11 25.02 -8.53
CA THR A 109 0.73 24.86 -8.98
C THR A 109 0.42 23.37 -9.12
N TRP A 110 -0.46 22.88 -8.27
CA TRP A 110 -0.91 21.49 -8.24
C TRP A 110 -2.05 21.29 -9.23
N ILE A 111 -1.89 20.34 -10.14
CA ILE A 111 -2.84 20.02 -11.20
C ILE A 111 -3.40 18.62 -10.94
N ALA A 112 -4.72 18.47 -11.05
CA ALA A 112 -5.37 17.17 -10.92
C ALA A 112 -5.21 16.35 -12.19
N ALA A 113 -4.72 15.11 -12.06
CA ALA A 113 -4.60 14.16 -13.17
C ALA A 113 -4.59 12.72 -12.63
N GLY A 114 -5.06 11.75 -13.42
CA GLY A 114 -5.00 10.32 -13.06
C GLY A 114 -5.63 9.95 -11.71
N GLY A 115 -6.51 10.80 -11.17
CA GLY A 115 -7.09 10.68 -9.82
C GLY A 115 -6.14 11.04 -8.67
N GLY A 116 -5.02 11.69 -8.94
CA GLY A 116 -4.13 12.32 -7.97
C GLY A 116 -3.79 13.74 -8.41
N PHE A 117 -2.65 14.26 -7.93
CA PHE A 117 -2.16 15.59 -8.22
C PHE A 117 -0.69 15.55 -8.58
N TYR A 118 -0.27 16.38 -9.53
CA TYR A 118 1.15 16.63 -9.77
C TYR A 118 1.46 18.11 -9.68
N GLY A 119 2.67 18.42 -9.26
CA GLY A 119 3.23 19.76 -9.23
C GLY A 119 4.61 19.74 -9.89
N VAL A 120 4.93 20.80 -10.63
CA VAL A 120 6.23 20.94 -11.30
C VAL A 120 6.95 22.16 -10.73
N GLN A 121 8.18 21.96 -10.26
CA GLN A 121 9.12 23.01 -9.86
C GLN A 121 10.25 23.10 -10.87
N ASN A 122 10.57 24.31 -11.34
CA ASN A 122 11.78 24.55 -12.12
C ASN A 122 12.93 24.85 -11.14
N LEU A 123 13.90 23.94 -11.06
CA LEU A 123 15.07 24.04 -10.19
C LEU A 123 16.20 24.90 -10.79
N GLY A 124 16.02 25.38 -12.02
CA GLY A 124 17.01 26.16 -12.74
C GLY A 124 18.12 25.32 -13.36
N THR A 125 19.21 25.99 -13.73
CA THR A 125 20.38 25.36 -14.34
C THR A 125 21.37 24.91 -13.26
N PRO A 126 21.86 23.66 -13.27
CA PRO A 126 22.84 23.21 -12.30
C PRO A 126 24.15 24.01 -12.44
N GLY A 127 24.83 24.30 -11.33
CA GLY A 127 26.08 25.07 -11.29
C GLY A 127 27.32 24.34 -11.82
N ALA A 128 27.16 23.10 -12.31
CA ALA A 128 28.22 22.29 -12.91
C ALA A 128 27.64 21.34 -13.96
N GLU A 129 28.49 20.87 -14.88
CA GLU A 129 28.25 19.83 -15.90
C GLU A 129 28.00 18.45 -15.23
N LEU A 130 26.96 18.34 -14.40
CA LEU A 130 26.58 17.10 -13.71
C LEU A 130 25.98 16.05 -14.66
N PHE A 131 25.77 16.42 -15.93
CA PHE A 131 25.11 15.60 -16.93
C PHE A 131 26.02 15.45 -18.16
N LYS A 132 26.23 14.19 -18.58
CA LYS A 132 26.87 13.89 -19.87
C LYS A 132 25.85 14.11 -20.98
N CYS A 133 25.60 15.36 -21.34
CA CYS A 133 24.76 15.68 -22.50
C CYS A 133 25.55 15.46 -23.79
N THR A 134 24.86 14.99 -24.83
CA THR A 134 25.50 14.75 -26.15
C THR A 134 25.69 16.08 -26.91
N VAL A 135 25.05 17.15 -26.47
CA VAL A 135 25.16 18.52 -26.99
C VAL A 135 25.43 19.52 -25.86
N PRO A 136 26.24 20.57 -26.10
CA PRO A 136 26.47 21.64 -25.13
C PRO A 136 25.26 22.57 -25.09
N SER A 137 24.25 22.20 -24.32
CA SER A 137 23.06 23.01 -24.08
C SER A 137 22.93 23.39 -22.61
N ARG A 138 22.31 24.55 -22.34
CA ARG A 138 21.89 24.91 -20.97
C ARG A 138 20.82 23.92 -20.51
N VAL A 139 21.21 22.97 -19.66
CA VAL A 139 20.30 22.02 -19.03
C VAL A 139 19.45 22.74 -17.99
N THR A 140 18.13 22.56 -18.06
CA THR A 140 17.22 23.02 -17.00
C THR A 140 16.68 21.81 -16.26
N LEU A 141 16.75 21.86 -14.93
CA LEU A 141 16.24 20.81 -14.06
C LEU A 141 14.81 21.14 -13.62
N TYR A 142 13.94 20.14 -13.69
CA TYR A 142 12.58 20.20 -13.18
C TYR A 142 12.40 19.11 -12.14
N ARG A 143 11.80 19.44 -10.99
CA ARG A 143 11.25 18.45 -10.07
C ARG A 143 9.77 18.28 -10.38
N VAL A 144 9.36 17.06 -10.64
CA VAL A 144 7.95 16.67 -10.68
C VAL A 144 7.64 15.94 -9.39
N THR A 145 6.66 16.44 -8.65
CA THR A 145 6.14 15.77 -7.45
C THR A 145 4.73 15.31 -7.75
N ALA A 146 4.47 14.02 -7.59
CA ALA A 146 3.16 13.41 -7.72
C ALA A 146 2.63 12.97 -6.36
N VAL A 147 1.34 13.18 -6.13
CA VAL A 147 0.63 12.85 -4.89
C VAL A 147 -0.62 12.08 -5.25
N SER A 148 -0.80 10.92 -4.64
CA SER A 148 -2.01 10.10 -4.78
C SER A 148 -2.50 9.61 -3.43
N ILE A 149 -3.82 9.45 -3.32
CA ILE A 149 -4.49 8.98 -2.11
C ILE A 149 -5.40 7.82 -2.50
N GLN A 150 -5.25 6.68 -1.81
CA GLN A 150 -6.13 5.53 -1.90
C GLN A 150 -6.53 5.09 -0.49
N GLY A 151 -7.79 5.36 -0.12
CA GLY A 151 -8.26 5.14 1.25
C GLY A 151 -7.35 5.83 2.28
N PRO A 152 -6.81 5.10 3.28
CA PRO A 152 -5.89 5.67 4.27
C PRO A 152 -4.44 5.81 3.77
N SER A 153 -4.11 5.29 2.58
CA SER A 153 -2.75 5.34 2.05
C SER A 153 -2.55 6.58 1.19
N ARG A 154 -1.54 7.38 1.51
CA ARG A 154 -1.02 8.47 0.67
C ARG A 154 0.36 8.08 0.16
N THR A 155 0.60 8.30 -1.13
CA THR A 155 1.91 8.13 -1.74
C THR A 155 2.34 9.43 -2.38
N VAL A 156 3.56 9.85 -2.09
CA VAL A 156 4.23 10.98 -2.73
C VAL A 156 5.44 10.42 -3.47
N LEU A 157 5.54 10.70 -4.77
CA LEU A 157 6.70 10.35 -5.60
C LEU A 157 7.33 11.62 -6.14
N GLU A 158 8.65 11.63 -6.22
CA GLU A 158 9.42 12.73 -6.78
C GLU A 158 10.36 12.22 -7.87
N SER A 159 10.41 12.95 -8.97
CA SER A 159 11.33 12.72 -10.08
C SER A 159 12.03 14.03 -10.42
N ILE A 160 13.31 13.94 -10.78
CA ILE A 160 14.08 15.09 -11.30
C ILE A 160 14.34 14.82 -12.78
N TYR A 161 13.78 15.68 -13.62
CA TYR A 161 13.88 15.62 -15.06
C TYR A 161 14.83 16.71 -15.57
N ALA A 162 15.75 16.34 -16.45
CA ALA A 162 16.65 17.27 -17.12
C ALA A 162 16.16 17.47 -18.56
N THR A 163 15.88 18.71 -18.96
CA THR A 163 15.57 19.06 -20.35
C THR A 163 16.81 19.62 -21.05
N ASN A 164 16.86 19.52 -22.39
CA ASN A 164 17.94 20.02 -23.24
C ASN A 164 19.29 19.30 -23.02
N CYS A 165 19.20 18.04 -22.62
CA CYS A 165 20.25 17.03 -22.62
C CYS A 165 19.78 15.91 -23.56
#